data_AF-A0A6H0CN23-F1
#
_entry.id   AF-A0A6H0CN23-F1
#
_cell.length_a   1.000
_cell.length_b   1.000
_cell.length_c   1.000
_cell.angle_alpha   90.00
_cell.angle_beta   90.00
_cell.angle_gamma   90.00
#
_symmetry.space_group_name_H-M   'P 1'
#
loop_
_entity.id
_entity.type
_entity.pdbx_description
1 polymer ?
#
loop_
_entity_poly.entity_id
_entity_poly.type
_entity_poly.pdbx_seq_one_letter_code
_entity_poly.pdbx_strand_id
1 'polypeptide(L)'
;MEPAYHRGDRIVWERMDGSGVRRGDVVMLSMPGRYGTDGVVMQRVIGVGGDRVACCATVGTETRITVNGRPVTEPYVYEGDADGVNRSYDVKVPEGRLFLLGDRRSDARDSRFFASDHGGTVPVDAVRGRVTDGRTGPTLLGTALLAGGVLVLTGGGLGIGFLVVRRRRAPVVPPAPWPVRHR
;
A
#
# COMPACT_ATOMS: atom_id res chain seq x y z
N MET A 1 -8.85 -10.61 9.10
CA MET A 1 -8.43 -10.07 7.78
C MET A 1 -7.86 -11.15 6.87
N GLU A 2 -7.96 -12.43 7.23
CA GLU A 2 -7.67 -13.52 6.30
C GLU A 2 -8.69 -13.54 5.15
N PRO A 3 -8.31 -13.95 3.93
CA PRO A 3 -6.99 -14.47 3.53
C PRO A 3 -5.97 -13.38 3.14
N ALA A 4 -6.39 -12.12 3.04
CA ALA A 4 -5.48 -11.04 2.60
C ALA A 4 -4.31 -10.83 3.58
N TYR A 5 -4.57 -11.00 4.88
CA TYR A 5 -3.58 -10.92 5.95
C TYR A 5 -3.80 -12.03 6.97
N HIS A 6 -2.75 -12.77 7.29
CA HIS A 6 -2.73 -13.87 8.24
C HIS A 6 -2.20 -13.44 9.59
N ARG A 7 -2.57 -14.20 10.63
CA ARG A 7 -1.98 -14.02 11.95
C ARG A 7 -0.46 -14.25 11.87
N GLY A 8 0.32 -13.31 12.38
CA GLY A 8 1.79 -13.35 12.35
C GLY A 8 2.42 -12.56 11.20
N ASP A 9 1.62 -12.08 10.24
CA ASP A 9 2.12 -11.21 9.17
C ASP A 9 2.72 -9.93 9.74
N ARG A 10 3.87 -9.54 9.17
CA ARG A 10 4.47 -8.23 9.41
C ARG A 10 3.92 -7.25 8.38
N ILE A 11 3.22 -6.23 8.87
CA ILE A 11 2.64 -5.17 8.02
C ILE A 11 3.41 -3.87 8.20
N VAL A 12 3.52 -3.10 7.11
CA VAL A 12 3.96 -1.72 7.13
C VAL A 12 2.73 -0.85 6.90
N TRP A 13 2.60 0.21 7.69
CA TRP A 13 1.48 1.12 7.59
C TRP A 13 1.96 2.57 7.77
N GLU A 14 1.28 3.47 7.08
CA GLU A 14 1.53 4.91 7.12
C GLU A 14 0.55 5.54 8.11
N ARG A 15 1.07 6.37 9.02
CA ARG A 15 0.24 7.13 9.95
C ARG A 15 -0.53 8.21 9.19
N MET A 16 -1.82 8.34 9.46
CA MET A 16 -2.69 9.38 8.89
C MET A 16 -3.83 9.73 9.85
N ASP A 17 -4.39 10.92 9.67
CA ASP A 17 -5.50 11.48 10.45
C ASP A 17 -6.90 11.14 9.86
N GLY A 18 -6.95 10.15 8.96
CA GLY A 18 -8.16 9.76 8.25
C GLY A 18 -8.45 10.59 6.99
N SER A 19 -7.73 11.70 6.77
CA SER A 19 -7.84 12.47 5.52
C SER A 19 -7.33 11.66 4.33
N GLY A 20 -8.09 11.64 3.24
CA GLY A 20 -7.70 10.93 2.02
C GLY A 20 -7.83 9.41 2.07
N VAL A 21 -8.52 8.85 3.07
CA VAL A 21 -8.94 7.44 3.08
C VAL A 21 -9.89 7.16 1.90
N ARG A 22 -9.67 6.04 1.21
CA ARG A 22 -10.43 5.64 0.02
C ARG A 22 -11.04 4.25 0.20
N ARG A 23 -12.05 3.93 -0.61
CA ARG A 23 -12.57 2.56 -0.71
C ARG A 23 -11.44 1.60 -1.09
N GLY A 24 -11.44 0.43 -0.46
CA GLY A 24 -10.42 -0.60 -0.63
C GLY A 24 -9.22 -0.45 0.30
N ASP A 25 -8.99 0.73 0.90
CA ASP A 25 -7.92 0.91 1.88
C ASP A 25 -8.11 -0.02 3.07
N VAL A 26 -7.01 -0.57 3.58
CA VAL A 26 -6.98 -1.31 4.84
C VAL A 26 -6.43 -0.39 5.90
N VAL A 27 -7.22 -0.12 6.92
CA VAL A 27 -6.91 0.88 7.95
C VAL A 27 -6.73 0.25 9.31
N MET A 28 -5.79 0.80 10.07
CA MET A 28 -5.62 0.57 11.50
C MET A 28 -6.49 1.58 12.24
N LEU A 29 -7.42 1.11 13.07
CA LEU A 29 -8.35 1.94 13.82
C LEU A 29 -8.27 1.67 15.31
N SER A 30 -8.48 2.71 16.11
CA SER A 30 -8.51 2.62 17.57
C SER A 30 -9.76 3.30 18.10
N MET A 31 -10.66 2.49 18.66
CA MET A 31 -11.88 2.97 19.32
C MET A 31 -12.12 2.18 20.61
N PRO A 32 -11.65 2.69 21.75
CA PRO A 32 -11.77 2.00 23.03
C PRO A 32 -13.20 1.58 23.39
N GLY A 33 -14.19 2.41 23.04
CA GLY A 33 -15.61 2.10 23.28
C GLY A 33 -16.14 0.88 22.50
N ARG A 34 -15.51 0.49 21.39
CA ARG A 34 -15.91 -0.68 20.58
C ARG A 34 -14.96 -1.87 20.74
N TYR A 35 -13.67 -1.60 20.89
CA TYR A 35 -12.59 -2.59 20.77
C TYR A 35 -11.71 -2.72 22.03
N GLY A 36 -11.98 -1.95 23.09
CA GLY A 36 -11.15 -1.93 24.31
C GLY A 36 -9.94 -1.01 24.21
N THR A 37 -9.34 -0.68 25.36
CA THR A 37 -8.30 0.36 25.50
C THR A 37 -7.02 0.09 24.71
N ASP A 38 -6.64 -1.17 24.55
CA ASP A 38 -5.47 -1.59 23.76
C ASP A 38 -5.85 -2.07 22.34
N GLY A 39 -7.13 -1.97 21.98
CA GLY A 39 -7.68 -2.50 20.75
C GLY A 39 -7.38 -1.60 19.55
N VAL A 40 -6.23 -1.82 18.90
CA VAL A 40 -6.05 -1.43 17.49
C VAL A 40 -6.50 -2.59 16.62
N VAL A 41 -7.48 -2.36 15.76
CA VAL A 41 -7.98 -3.38 14.84
C VAL A 41 -7.75 -2.95 13.40
N MET A 42 -7.68 -3.94 12.52
CA MET A 42 -7.46 -3.75 11.09
C MET A 42 -8.72 -4.12 10.34
N GLN A 43 -9.23 -3.22 9.50
CA GLN A 43 -10.43 -3.44 8.70
C GLN A 43 -10.29 -2.77 7.33
N ARG A 44 -11.10 -3.21 6.36
CA ARG A 44 -11.13 -2.63 5.02
C ARG A 44 -12.25 -1.62 4.88
N VAL A 45 -11.94 -0.50 4.25
CA VAL A 45 -12.89 0.55 3.92
C VAL A 45 -13.74 0.12 2.74
N ILE A 46 -15.04 -0.02 2.94
CA ILE A 46 -15.99 -0.38 1.90
C ILE A 46 -16.72 0.86 1.38
N GLY A 47 -17.14 1.74 2.28
CA GLY A 47 -17.80 3.00 1.96
C GLY A 47 -17.17 4.18 2.69
N VAL A 48 -17.14 5.33 2.02
CA VAL A 48 -16.74 6.63 2.58
C VAL A 48 -17.96 7.55 2.64
N GLY A 49 -17.81 8.74 3.21
CA GLY A 49 -18.86 9.76 3.27
C GLY A 49 -19.61 9.92 1.95
N GLY A 50 -20.94 9.89 2.04
CA GLY A 50 -21.83 9.98 0.89
C GLY A 50 -22.14 8.64 0.22
N ASP A 51 -21.48 7.54 0.56
CA ASP A 51 -21.80 6.23 -0.01
C ASP A 51 -23.05 5.60 0.56
N ARG A 52 -23.70 4.75 -0.23
CA ARG A 52 -24.71 3.81 0.24
C ARG A 52 -24.18 2.39 0.07
N VAL A 53 -23.95 1.70 1.17
CA VAL A 53 -23.46 0.32 1.19
C VAL A 53 -24.61 -0.60 1.57
N ALA A 54 -24.92 -1.59 0.73
CA ALA A 54 -26.01 -2.52 1.01
C ALA A 54 -25.62 -3.95 0.69
N CYS A 55 -26.10 -4.87 1.52
CA CYS A 55 -25.98 -6.31 1.29
C CYS A 55 -27.37 -6.97 1.21
N CYS A 56 -27.61 -7.88 0.28
CA CYS A 56 -26.73 -8.30 -0.83
C CYS A 56 -27.51 -8.43 -2.13
N ALA A 57 -26.84 -8.18 -3.25
CA ALA A 57 -27.39 -8.37 -4.58
C ALA A 57 -26.86 -9.67 -5.19
N THR A 58 -27.74 -10.43 -5.84
CA THR A 58 -27.36 -11.63 -6.60
C THR A 58 -26.84 -11.22 -7.97
N VAL A 59 -25.63 -11.67 -8.33
CA VAL A 59 -25.01 -11.46 -9.65
C VAL A 59 -24.61 -12.81 -10.20
N GLY A 60 -25.40 -13.32 -11.16
CA GLY A 60 -25.26 -14.69 -11.64
C GLY A 60 -25.57 -15.68 -10.52
N THR A 61 -24.58 -16.52 -10.17
CA THR A 61 -24.67 -17.50 -9.08
C THR A 61 -24.05 -17.01 -7.77
N GLU A 62 -23.49 -15.80 -7.74
CA GLU A 62 -22.79 -15.23 -6.58
C GLU A 62 -23.63 -14.15 -5.91
N THR A 63 -23.46 -13.97 -4.60
CA THR A 63 -23.95 -12.80 -3.87
C THR A 63 -22.82 -11.80 -3.72
N ARG A 64 -23.14 -10.50 -3.82
CA ARG A 64 -22.17 -9.42 -3.64
C ARG A 64 -22.79 -8.28 -2.85
N ILE A 65 -21.96 -7.60 -2.07
CA ILE A 65 -22.36 -6.30 -1.53
C ILE A 65 -22.43 -5.29 -2.67
N THR A 66 -23.17 -4.22 -2.45
CA THR A 66 -23.29 -3.11 -3.38
C THR A 66 -22.80 -1.83 -2.74
N VAL A 67 -22.14 -1.00 -3.54
CA VAL A 67 -21.79 0.38 -3.18
C VAL A 67 -22.43 1.29 -4.21
N ASN A 68 -23.30 2.19 -3.75
CA ASN A 68 -24.12 3.07 -4.59
C ASN A 68 -24.94 2.28 -5.63
N GLY A 69 -25.51 1.16 -5.22
CA GLY A 69 -26.33 0.28 -6.06
C GLY A 69 -25.55 -0.57 -7.07
N ARG A 70 -24.21 -0.46 -7.11
CA ARG A 70 -23.36 -1.25 -8.00
C ARG A 70 -22.72 -2.40 -7.22
N PRO A 71 -22.87 -3.66 -7.66
CA PRO A 71 -22.14 -4.78 -7.09
C PRO A 71 -20.63 -4.54 -7.17
N VAL A 72 -19.91 -4.85 -6.09
CA VAL A 72 -18.45 -4.71 -6.05
C VAL A 72 -17.77 -6.07 -6.14
N THR A 73 -16.64 -6.12 -6.84
CA THR A 73 -15.78 -7.32 -6.90
C THR A 73 -14.77 -7.24 -5.77
N GLU A 74 -14.76 -8.26 -4.91
CA GLU A 74 -13.96 -8.28 -3.68
C GLU A 74 -13.04 -9.52 -3.64
N PRO A 75 -11.92 -9.53 -4.41
CA PRO A 75 -11.06 -10.72 -4.53
C PRO A 75 -10.31 -11.06 -3.23
N TYR A 76 -10.36 -10.17 -2.23
CA TYR A 76 -9.74 -10.33 -0.92
C TYR A 76 -10.65 -11.02 0.10
N VAL A 77 -11.93 -11.28 -0.22
CA VAL A 77 -12.89 -11.85 0.73
C VAL A 77 -12.72 -13.37 0.83
N TYR A 78 -12.67 -13.88 2.06
CA TYR A 78 -12.59 -15.32 2.31
C TYR A 78 -13.76 -16.08 1.65
N GLU A 79 -13.44 -17.04 0.78
CA GLU A 79 -14.41 -17.87 0.05
C GLU A 79 -15.45 -17.08 -0.77
N GLY A 80 -15.21 -15.79 -1.05
CA GLY A 80 -16.17 -14.93 -1.75
C GLY A 80 -17.45 -14.66 -0.96
N ASP A 81 -17.45 -14.94 0.34
CA ASP A 81 -18.60 -14.78 1.21
C ASP A 81 -18.94 -13.30 1.41
N ALA A 82 -19.92 -12.80 0.67
CA ALA A 82 -20.26 -11.37 0.66
C ALA A 82 -20.72 -10.84 2.03
N ASP A 83 -21.26 -11.70 2.90
CA ASP A 83 -21.73 -11.28 4.22
C ASP A 83 -21.33 -12.21 5.37
N GLY A 84 -21.44 -13.51 5.29
CA GLY A 84 -20.94 -14.40 6.35
C GLY A 84 -21.61 -14.33 7.72
N VAL A 85 -22.56 -13.41 7.95
CA VAL A 85 -23.39 -13.35 9.16
C VAL A 85 -24.90 -13.42 8.85
N ASN A 86 -25.23 -13.58 7.56
CA ASN A 86 -26.58 -13.63 6.99
C ASN A 86 -27.52 -12.52 7.50
N ARG A 87 -27.01 -11.28 7.54
CA ARG A 87 -27.75 -10.10 8.00
C ARG A 87 -27.85 -9.09 6.88
N SER A 88 -29.07 -8.74 6.49
CA SER A 88 -29.32 -7.63 5.57
C SER A 88 -28.94 -6.29 6.21
N TYR A 89 -28.28 -5.43 5.45
CA TYR A 89 -28.04 -4.04 5.84
C TYR A 89 -28.07 -3.13 4.62
N ASP A 90 -28.46 -1.88 4.86
CA ASP A 90 -28.47 -0.80 3.88
C ASP A 90 -28.13 0.50 4.62
N VAL A 91 -26.91 0.97 4.42
CA VAL A 91 -26.32 2.05 5.21
C VAL A 91 -25.91 3.19 4.28
N LYS A 92 -26.49 4.37 4.49
CA LYS A 92 -25.96 5.61 3.97
C LYS A 92 -24.86 6.10 4.91
N VAL A 93 -23.62 6.15 4.43
CA VAL A 93 -22.45 6.58 5.18
C VAL A 93 -22.48 8.11 5.31
N PRO A 94 -22.56 8.65 6.54
CA PRO A 94 -22.50 10.10 6.74
C PRO A 94 -21.14 10.68 6.36
N GLU A 95 -21.10 11.97 6.04
CA GLU A 95 -19.84 12.68 5.84
C GLU A 95 -18.93 12.57 7.08
N GLY A 96 -17.62 12.47 6.83
CA GLY A 96 -16.63 12.27 7.89
C GLY A 96 -16.67 10.88 8.56
N ARG A 97 -17.38 9.91 7.97
CA ARG A 97 -17.47 8.54 8.48
C ARG A 97 -17.18 7.50 7.39
N LEU A 98 -16.94 6.29 7.85
CA LEU A 98 -16.56 5.13 7.06
C LEU A 98 -17.47 3.94 7.38
N PHE A 99 -17.70 3.09 6.40
CA PHE A 99 -18.26 1.76 6.61
C PHE A 99 -17.17 0.72 6.37
N LEU A 100 -16.85 -0.07 7.39
CA LEU A 100 -15.69 -0.95 7.42
C LEU A 100 -16.14 -2.40 7.55
N LEU A 101 -15.52 -3.29 6.77
CA LEU A 101 -15.73 -4.73 6.86
C LEU A 101 -14.39 -5.46 7.04
N GLY A 102 -14.42 -6.59 7.74
CA GLY A 102 -13.31 -7.53 7.73
C GLY A 102 -13.29 -8.40 6.46
N ASP A 103 -12.12 -8.82 6.03
CA ASP A 103 -11.96 -9.66 4.83
C ASP A 103 -12.48 -11.10 5.03
N ARG A 104 -12.45 -11.63 6.26
CA ARG A 104 -13.19 -12.85 6.64
C ARG A 104 -14.49 -12.42 7.31
N ARG A 105 -15.56 -12.31 6.52
CA ARG A 105 -16.81 -11.66 6.96
C ARG A 105 -17.47 -12.34 8.16
N SER A 106 -17.46 -13.67 8.19
CA SER A 106 -18.06 -14.48 9.26
C SER A 106 -17.36 -14.35 10.63
N ASP A 107 -16.11 -13.88 10.66
CA ASP A 107 -15.27 -13.78 11.86
C ASP A 107 -14.83 -12.33 12.15
N ALA A 108 -15.56 -11.35 11.64
CA ALA A 108 -15.19 -9.94 11.73
C ALA A 108 -16.16 -9.14 12.60
N ARG A 109 -15.69 -8.64 13.75
CA ARG A 109 -16.43 -7.68 14.57
C ARG A 109 -16.33 -6.25 13.98
N ASP A 110 -17.02 -6.02 12.88
CA ASP A 110 -16.94 -4.81 12.05
C ASP A 110 -18.20 -3.93 12.11
N SER A 111 -18.40 -3.01 11.16
CA SER A 111 -19.54 -2.09 11.16
C SER A 111 -20.88 -2.80 11.35
N ARG A 112 -21.05 -4.02 10.84
CA ARG A 112 -22.32 -4.77 10.94
C ARG A 112 -22.67 -5.19 12.37
N PHE A 113 -21.66 -5.36 13.22
CA PHE A 113 -21.84 -5.69 14.64
C PHE A 113 -22.27 -4.48 15.47
N PHE A 114 -22.00 -3.27 15.00
CA PHE A 114 -22.27 -2.03 15.72
C PHE A 114 -23.42 -1.23 15.09
N ALA A 115 -24.35 -1.89 14.40
CA ALA A 115 -25.44 -1.23 13.70
C ALA A 115 -26.30 -0.29 14.58
N SER A 116 -26.45 -0.59 15.87
CA SER A 116 -27.16 0.26 16.84
C SER A 116 -26.40 1.55 17.20
N ASP A 117 -25.11 1.64 16.87
CA ASP A 117 -24.24 2.78 17.12
C ASP A 117 -23.89 3.47 15.78
N HIS A 118 -24.63 4.53 15.45
CA HIS A 118 -24.47 5.32 14.22
C HIS A 118 -24.50 4.47 12.94
N GLY A 119 -25.37 3.46 12.89
CA GLY A 119 -25.48 2.55 11.74
C GLY A 119 -24.23 1.69 11.52
N GLY A 120 -23.40 1.52 12.56
CA GLY A 120 -22.13 0.78 12.46
C GLY A 120 -20.97 1.57 11.90
N THR A 121 -21.22 2.77 11.37
CA THR A 121 -20.19 3.59 10.75
C THR A 121 -19.16 4.07 11.78
N VAL A 122 -17.94 4.30 11.31
CA VAL A 122 -16.77 4.67 12.12
C VAL A 122 -16.33 6.07 11.70
N PRO A 123 -16.08 7.01 12.63
CA PRO A 123 -15.60 8.33 12.26
C PRO A 123 -14.15 8.27 11.73
N VAL A 124 -13.81 9.14 10.78
CA VAL A 124 -12.47 9.14 10.16
C VAL A 124 -11.34 9.40 11.15
N ASP A 125 -11.61 10.13 12.24
CA ASP A 125 -10.67 10.45 13.31
C ASP A 125 -10.26 9.23 14.18
N ALA A 126 -11.01 8.12 14.08
CA ALA A 126 -10.66 6.85 14.70
C ALA A 126 -9.54 6.12 13.95
N VAL A 127 -9.28 6.50 12.69
CA VAL A 127 -8.17 5.96 11.91
C VAL A 127 -6.86 6.43 12.52
N ARG A 128 -5.93 5.49 12.68
CA ARG A 128 -4.55 5.74 13.11
C ARG A 128 -3.62 5.68 11.92
N GLY A 129 -3.89 4.79 10.97
CA GLY A 129 -3.27 4.87 9.66
C GLY A 129 -3.71 3.81 8.66
N ARG A 130 -3.01 3.73 7.53
CA ARG A 130 -3.33 2.85 6.40
C ARG A 130 -2.20 1.88 6.11
N VAL A 131 -2.55 0.60 5.95
CA VAL A 131 -1.63 -0.45 5.56
C VAL A 131 -1.17 -0.20 4.12
N THR A 132 0.14 -0.19 3.94
CA THR A 132 0.78 -0.08 2.63
C THR A 132 1.19 -1.46 2.16
N ASP A 133 1.10 -1.73 0.85
CA ASP A 133 1.60 -2.97 0.29
C ASP A 133 3.15 -2.95 0.34
N GLY A 134 3.69 -3.41 1.47
CA GLY A 134 5.08 -3.20 1.88
C GLY A 134 6.14 -3.89 1.03
N ARG A 135 5.77 -4.53 -0.08
CA ARG A 135 6.71 -5.26 -0.95
C ARG A 135 7.39 -4.37 -1.98
N THR A 136 6.73 -3.34 -2.50
CA THR A 136 7.24 -2.56 -3.65
C THR A 136 8.36 -1.60 -3.29
N GLY A 137 8.30 -0.92 -2.14
CA GLY A 137 9.32 0.05 -1.74
C GLY A 137 10.72 -0.57 -1.60
N PRO A 138 10.92 -1.56 -0.71
CA PRO A 138 12.24 -2.18 -0.51
C PRO A 138 12.77 -2.89 -1.76
N THR A 139 11.90 -3.51 -2.57
CA THR A 139 12.32 -4.18 -3.80
C THR A 139 12.78 -3.18 -4.85
N LEU A 140 12.07 -2.07 -5.06
CA LEU A 140 12.50 -1.01 -5.99
C LEU A 140 13.80 -0.35 -5.54
N LEU A 141 13.97 -0.11 -4.24
CA LEU A 141 15.22 0.46 -3.71
C LEU A 141 16.39 -0.51 -3.90
N GLY A 142 16.17 -1.80 -3.61
CA GLY A 142 17.18 -2.85 -3.79
C GLY A 142 17.61 -3.00 -5.25
N THR A 143 16.65 -3.03 -6.18
CA THR A 143 16.96 -3.12 -7.62
C THR A 143 17.67 -1.88 -8.15
N ALA A 144 17.27 -0.68 -7.70
CA ALA A 144 17.94 0.57 -8.06
C ALA A 144 19.40 0.62 -7.57
N LEU A 145 19.67 0.19 -6.34
CA LEU A 145 21.02 0.13 -5.80
C LEU A 145 21.92 -0.86 -6.56
N LEU A 146 21.39 -2.04 -6.90
CA LEU A 146 22.11 -3.01 -7.72
C LEU A 146 22.44 -2.47 -9.11
N ALA A 147 21.47 -1.87 -9.80
CA ALA A 147 21.66 -1.27 -11.12
C ALA A 147 22.68 -0.11 -11.08
N GLY A 148 22.58 0.76 -10.06
CA GLY A 148 23.54 1.85 -9.83
C GLY A 148 24.95 1.33 -9.58
N GLY A 149 25.11 0.28 -8.77
CA GLY A 149 26.40 -0.37 -8.53
C GLY A 149 27.02 -0.91 -9.82
N VAL A 150 26.25 -1.56 -10.68
CA VAL A 150 26.71 -2.06 -11.99
C VAL A 150 27.17 -0.91 -12.89
N LEU A 151 26.42 0.19 -12.96
CA LEU A 151 26.78 1.39 -13.73
C LEU A 151 28.08 2.03 -13.23
N VAL A 152 28.27 2.12 -11.91
CA VAL A 152 29.51 2.66 -11.32
C VAL A 152 30.71 1.77 -11.64
N LEU A 153 30.56 0.44 -11.53
CA LEU A 153 31.65 -0.51 -11.82
C LEU A 153 32.04 -0.49 -13.30
N THR A 154 31.05 -0.52 -14.20
CA THR A 154 31.29 -0.49 -15.65
C THR A 154 31.85 0.86 -16.10
N GLY A 155 31.25 1.97 -15.67
CA GLY A 155 31.74 3.32 -15.97
C GLY A 155 33.13 3.59 -15.41
N GLY A 156 33.40 3.16 -14.17
CA GLY A 156 34.72 3.25 -13.55
C GLY A 156 35.77 2.43 -14.28
N GLY A 157 35.45 1.19 -14.66
CA GLY A 157 36.34 0.33 -15.44
C GLY A 157 36.69 0.91 -16.81
N LEU A 158 35.68 1.41 -17.55
CA LEU A 158 35.88 2.08 -18.84
C LEU A 158 36.71 3.37 -18.70
N GLY A 159 36.45 4.17 -17.67
CA GLY A 159 37.20 5.40 -17.39
C GLY A 159 38.68 5.14 -17.05
N ILE A 160 38.95 4.15 -16.19
CA ILE A 160 40.33 3.72 -15.87
C ILE A 160 41.02 3.21 -17.15
N GLY A 161 40.35 2.37 -17.94
CA GLY A 161 40.87 1.87 -19.21
C GLY A 161 41.26 3.01 -20.17
N PHE A 162 40.40 4.00 -20.33
CA PHE A 162 40.67 5.18 -21.16
C PHE A 162 41.90 5.97 -20.69
N LEU A 163 42.03 6.21 -19.38
CA LEU A 163 43.18 6.92 -18.81
C LEU A 163 44.50 6.18 -19.04
N VAL A 164 44.50 4.85 -18.91
CA VAL A 164 45.67 4.01 -19.16
C VAL A 164 46.09 4.07 -20.63
N VAL A 165 45.14 3.92 -21.56
CA VAL A 165 45.41 4.01 -23.01
C VAL A 165 45.94 5.40 -23.38
N ARG A 166 45.32 6.46 -22.85
CA ARG A 166 45.76 7.85 -23.09
C ARG A 166 47.18 8.08 -22.58
N ARG A 167 47.53 7.59 -21.39
CA ARG A 167 48.91 7.68 -20.86
C ARG A 167 49.92 6.96 -21.75
N ARG A 168 49.60 5.76 -22.25
CA ARG A 168 50.49 5.00 -23.15
C ARG A 168 50.71 5.68 -24.51
N ARG A 169 49.74 6.45 -25.00
CA ARG A 169 49.82 7.16 -26.29
C ARG A 169 50.40 8.58 -26.18
N ALA A 170 50.82 9.03 -24.99
CA ALA A 170 51.41 10.35 -24.84
C ALA A 170 52.73 10.41 -25.64
N PRO A 171 52.88 11.36 -26.58
CA PRO A 171 54.08 11.46 -27.41
C PRO A 171 55.29 11.79 -26.54
N VAL A 172 56.38 11.05 -26.73
CA VAL A 172 57.69 11.39 -26.14
C VAL A 172 58.20 12.60 -26.90
N VAL A 173 58.21 13.76 -26.23
CA VAL A 173 58.79 14.98 -26.80
C VAL A 173 60.32 14.82 -26.77
N PRO A 174 61.01 14.80 -27.92
CA PRO A 174 62.46 14.75 -27.91
C PRO A 174 63.03 16.03 -27.27
N PRO A 175 64.15 15.95 -26.55
CA PRO A 175 64.77 17.12 -25.94
C PRO A 175 65.12 18.16 -27.01
N ALA A 176 64.94 19.44 -26.67
CA ALA A 176 65.21 20.54 -27.59
C ALA A 176 66.68 20.50 -28.08
N PRO A 177 66.94 20.69 -29.38
CA PRO A 177 68.31 20.71 -29.89
C PRO A 177 69.05 21.93 -29.33
N TRP A 178 70.29 21.70 -28.88
CA TRP A 178 71.16 22.74 -28.34
C TRP A 178 71.51 23.78 -29.42
N PRO A 179 71.60 25.08 -29.08
CA PRO A 179 71.96 26.11 -30.04
C PRO A 179 73.43 25.95 -30.45
N VAL A 180 73.66 25.61 -31.72
CA VAL A 180 74.99 25.58 -32.34
C VAL A 180 75.46 27.03 -32.52
N ARG A 181 76.54 27.43 -31.83
CA ARG A 181 77.24 28.69 -32.09
C ARG A 181 78.25 28.48 -33.22
N HIS A 182 78.04 29.16 -34.35
CA HIS A 182 79.04 29.27 -35.41
C HIS A 182 80.05 30.38 -35.07
N ARG A 183 81.34 30.06 -35.15
CA ARG A 183 82.46 30.99 -35.37
C ARG A 183 83.45 30.34 -36.32
#